data_AF-A0A8J4QKF1-F1
#
_entry.id   AF-A0A8J4QKF1-F1
#
_cell.length_a   1.000
_cell.length_b   1.000
_cell.length_c   1.000
_cell.angle_alpha   90.00
_cell.angle_beta   90.00
_cell.angle_gamma   90.00
#
_symmetry.space_group_name_H-M   'P 1'
#
loop_
_entity.id
_entity.type
_entity.pdbx_description
1 polymer ?
#
loop_
_entity_poly.entity_id
_entity_poly.type
_entity_poly.pdbx_seq_one_letter_code
_entity_poly.pdbx_strand_id
1 'polypeptide(L)'
;MKNLSIMLTPTVSFFCIFFLLYHITVDSSTPYSYIAVDNIPLDCGSSSYSKGMDGRDWIGDIGSKFFPSEEHNRKSNTPNVPKEGVVNSAPFTTARISYSQFTYVFPVTVGPKFVRLHFLPASYPGFERKKLFTRSSASTSKRIKN
;
A
#
# COMPACT_ATOMS: atom_id res chain seq x y z
N MET A 1 53.68 -10.88 -38.74
CA MET A 1 52.90 -11.74 -37.83
C MET A 1 52.05 -10.82 -36.96
N LYS A 2 50.74 -10.73 -37.19
CA LYS A 2 49.88 -9.84 -36.39
C LYS A 2 49.85 -10.38 -34.96
N ASN A 3 50.13 -9.51 -33.98
CA ASN A 3 50.22 -9.88 -32.57
C ASN A 3 48.90 -10.55 -32.14
N LEU A 4 48.97 -11.84 -31.79
CA LEU A 4 47.83 -12.66 -31.36
C LEU A 4 47.07 -12.00 -30.19
N SER A 5 47.80 -11.25 -29.36
CA SER A 5 47.28 -10.44 -28.27
C SER A 5 46.33 -9.31 -28.72
N ILE A 6 46.50 -8.72 -29.91
CA ILE A 6 45.66 -7.61 -30.42
C ILE A 6 44.29 -8.13 -30.91
N MET A 7 44.22 -9.40 -31.32
CA MET A 7 42.96 -10.03 -31.76
C MET A 7 42.20 -10.72 -30.62
N LEU A 8 42.88 -11.01 -29.50
CA LEU A 8 42.30 -11.68 -28.34
C LEU A 8 41.61 -10.72 -27.36
N THR A 9 42.09 -9.47 -27.25
CA THR A 9 41.46 -8.44 -26.42
C THR A 9 40.02 -8.08 -26.81
N PRO A 10 39.70 -7.80 -28.10
CA PRO A 10 38.34 -7.42 -28.48
C PRO A 10 37.36 -8.60 -28.35
N THR A 11 37.82 -9.83 -28.55
CA THR A 11 37.00 -11.04 -28.42
C THR A 11 36.68 -11.37 -26.96
N VAL A 12 37.67 -11.27 -26.06
CA VAL A 12 37.45 -11.39 -24.60
C VAL A 12 36.54 -10.27 -24.10
N SER A 13 36.75 -9.03 -24.55
CA SER A 13 35.88 -7.89 -24.17
C SER A 13 34.43 -8.09 -24.60
N PHE A 14 34.18 -8.60 -25.82
CA PHE A 14 32.84 -8.88 -26.31
C PHE A 14 32.15 -9.98 -25.50
N PHE A 15 32.89 -11.05 -25.16
CA PHE A 15 32.39 -12.14 -24.33
C PHE A 15 32.04 -11.66 -22.91
N CYS A 16 32.89 -10.83 -22.30
CA CYS A 16 32.61 -10.22 -20.99
C CYS A 16 31.34 -9.35 -21.01
N ILE A 17 31.17 -8.52 -22.05
CA ILE A 17 29.96 -7.69 -22.21
C ILE A 17 28.72 -8.57 -22.39
N PHE A 18 28.79 -9.62 -23.19
CA PHE A 18 27.67 -10.54 -23.38
C PHE A 18 27.29 -11.27 -22.08
N PHE A 19 28.27 -11.73 -21.30
CA PHE A 19 28.03 -12.33 -19.99
C PHE A 19 27.41 -11.33 -19.00
N LEU A 20 27.92 -10.09 -18.95
CA LEU A 20 27.36 -9.03 -18.11
C LEU A 20 25.90 -8.72 -18.49
N LEU A 21 25.60 -8.58 -19.78
CA LEU A 21 24.24 -8.34 -20.27
C LEU A 21 23.32 -9.54 -19.98
N TYR A 22 23.79 -10.77 -20.13
CA TYR A 22 23.03 -11.98 -19.81
C TYR A 22 22.65 -12.02 -18.32
N HIS A 23 23.58 -11.74 -17.41
CA HIS A 23 23.29 -11.69 -15.97
C HIS A 23 22.30 -10.58 -15.61
N ILE A 24 22.38 -9.40 -16.23
CA ILE A 24 21.40 -8.31 -16.05
C ILE A 24 20.00 -8.74 -16.52
N THR A 25 19.92 -9.46 -17.65
CA THR A 25 18.62 -9.96 -18.16
C THR A 25 18.02 -11.07 -17.30
N VAL A 26 18.85 -11.91 -16.67
CA VAL A 26 18.38 -12.99 -15.79
C VAL A 26 17.82 -12.42 -14.48
N ASP A 27 18.48 -11.46 -13.84
CA ASP A 27 17.99 -10.81 -12.62
C ASP A 27 16.69 -10.02 -12.84
N SER A 28 16.54 -9.38 -14.01
CA SER A 28 15.31 -8.65 -14.37
C SER A 28 14.15 -9.54 -14.80
N SER A 29 14.40 -10.83 -15.09
CA SER A 29 13.39 -11.79 -15.55
C SER A 29 12.63 -12.52 -14.44
N THR A 30 12.99 -12.32 -13.17
CA THR A 30 12.26 -12.91 -12.04
C THR A 30 11.48 -11.84 -11.29
N PRO A 31 10.19 -11.63 -11.58
CA PRO A 31 9.34 -10.82 -10.73
C PRO A 31 8.93 -11.72 -9.56
N TYR A 32 9.87 -12.05 -8.66
CA TYR A 32 9.47 -12.50 -7.33
C TYR A 32 8.92 -11.27 -6.58
N SER A 33 7.74 -10.83 -7.02
CA SER A 33 6.93 -9.88 -6.30
C SER A 33 6.63 -10.54 -4.97
N TYR A 34 7.14 -9.97 -3.88
CA TYR A 34 6.89 -10.48 -2.55
C TYR A 34 5.38 -10.63 -2.33
N ILE A 35 4.93 -11.86 -2.09
CA ILE A 35 3.53 -12.16 -1.77
C ILE A 35 3.39 -12.08 -0.25
N ALA A 36 2.74 -11.03 0.22
CA ALA A 36 2.49 -10.87 1.64
C ALA A 36 1.52 -11.94 2.14
N VAL A 37 1.91 -12.66 3.21
CA VAL A 37 1.05 -13.65 3.90
C VAL A 37 -0.23 -12.99 4.41
N ASP A 38 -0.10 -11.81 5.02
CA ASP A 38 -1.22 -10.96 5.42
C ASP A 38 -1.30 -9.77 4.46
N ASN A 39 -2.24 -9.82 3.51
CA ASN A 39 -2.52 -8.70 2.60
C ASN A 39 -3.94 -8.18 2.86
N ILE A 40 -4.05 -7.07 3.59
CA ILE A 40 -5.33 -6.50 4.03
C ILE A 40 -5.50 -5.08 3.46
N PRO A 41 -5.96 -4.95 2.20
CA PRO A 41 -6.30 -3.66 1.60
C PRO A 41 -7.68 -3.20 2.08
N LEU A 42 -7.73 -2.13 2.87
CA LEU A 42 -8.96 -1.61 3.47
C LEU A 42 -9.30 -0.22 2.93
N ASP A 43 -10.49 -0.06 2.34
CA ASP A 43 -11.04 1.19 1.82
C ASP A 43 -11.88 1.87 2.91
N CYS A 44 -11.37 2.98 3.43
CA CYS A 44 -11.94 3.65 4.60
C CYS A 44 -13.18 4.46 4.22
N GLY A 45 -14.30 4.19 4.90
CA GLY A 45 -15.59 4.84 4.64
C GLY A 45 -16.39 4.23 3.48
N SER A 46 -15.95 3.11 2.92
CA SER A 46 -16.69 2.33 1.92
C SER A 46 -17.40 1.15 2.58
N SER A 47 -18.59 0.80 2.09
CA SER A 47 -19.30 -0.45 2.46
C SER A 47 -19.16 -1.56 1.41
N SER A 48 -18.40 -1.30 0.34
CA SER A 48 -18.36 -2.15 -0.84
C SER A 48 -16.93 -2.58 -1.17
N TYR A 49 -16.82 -3.71 -1.87
CA TYR A 49 -15.58 -4.10 -2.53
C TYR A 49 -15.35 -3.23 -3.75
N SER A 50 -14.09 -2.86 -3.99
CA SER A 50 -13.71 -1.94 -5.06
C SER A 50 -12.35 -2.30 -5.63
N LYS A 51 -12.10 -1.89 -6.88
CA LYS A 51 -10.81 -2.06 -7.54
C LYS A 51 -10.02 -0.75 -7.49
N GLY A 52 -8.75 -0.86 -7.16
CA GLY A 52 -7.78 0.22 -7.31
C GLY A 52 -7.31 0.35 -8.76
N MET A 53 -6.65 1.48 -9.08
CA MET A 53 -6.02 1.69 -10.39
C MET A 53 -4.98 0.63 -10.76
N ASP A 54 -4.35 0.00 -9.78
CA ASP A 54 -3.38 -1.10 -9.95
C ASP A 54 -4.07 -2.47 -10.12
N GLY A 55 -5.41 -2.52 -10.23
CA GLY A 55 -6.19 -3.76 -10.31
C GLY A 55 -6.36 -4.50 -8.98
N ARG A 56 -5.78 -3.97 -7.89
CA ARG A 56 -5.88 -4.54 -6.54
C ARG A 56 -7.32 -4.46 -6.03
N ASP A 57 -7.77 -5.52 -5.37
CA ASP A 57 -9.02 -5.52 -4.61
C ASP A 57 -8.87 -4.76 -3.31
N TRP A 58 -9.87 -3.96 -2.97
CA TRP A 58 -10.00 -3.25 -1.71
C TRP A 58 -11.31 -3.65 -1.02
N ILE A 59 -11.25 -3.78 0.30
CA ILE A 59 -12.39 -4.17 1.13
C ILE A 59 -12.89 -2.91 1.85
N GLY A 60 -14.16 -2.55 1.66
CA GLY A 60 -14.77 -1.47 2.44
C GLY A 60 -14.75 -1.75 3.95
N ASP A 61 -14.44 -0.75 4.77
CA ASP A 61 -14.41 -0.91 6.23
C ASP A 61 -15.81 -1.02 6.86
N ILE A 62 -16.85 -0.40 6.30
CA ILE A 62 -18.22 -0.37 6.83
C ILE A 62 -18.81 -1.77 6.76
N GLY A 63 -19.20 -2.30 7.93
CA GLY A 63 -19.76 -3.66 8.04
C GLY A 63 -18.73 -4.78 7.93
N SER A 64 -17.44 -4.46 7.77
CA SER A 64 -16.37 -5.46 7.76
C SER A 64 -15.95 -5.86 9.17
N LYS A 65 -15.25 -7.00 9.28
CA LYS A 65 -14.58 -7.42 10.54
C LYS A 65 -13.48 -6.45 11.00
N PHE A 66 -13.10 -5.51 10.15
CA PHE A 66 -12.10 -4.48 10.43
C PHE A 66 -12.74 -3.12 10.70
N PHE A 67 -14.07 -3.04 10.86
CA PHE A 67 -14.71 -1.78 11.23
C PHE A 67 -14.06 -1.21 12.51
N PRO A 68 -13.70 0.09 12.53
CA PRO A 68 -12.96 0.63 13.64
C PRO A 68 -13.82 0.69 14.90
N SER A 69 -13.19 0.46 16.05
CA SER A 69 -13.80 0.74 17.34
C SER A 69 -13.85 2.25 17.56
N GLU A 70 -15.03 2.76 17.90
CA GLU A 70 -15.32 4.18 18.09
C GLU A 70 -16.20 4.39 19.32
N GLU A 71 -15.94 5.46 20.09
CA GLU A 71 -16.78 5.84 21.22
C GLU A 71 -18.23 6.10 20.76
N HIS A 72 -19.20 5.72 21.61
CA HIS A 72 -20.63 5.73 21.27
C HIS A 72 -21.11 7.08 20.70
N ASN A 73 -20.63 8.19 21.25
CA ASN A 73 -21.04 9.55 20.88
C ASN A 73 -20.03 10.30 20.00
N ARG A 74 -18.96 9.62 19.53
CA ARG A 74 -17.87 10.27 18.77
C ARG A 74 -17.53 9.45 17.53
N LYS A 75 -18.58 9.19 16.74
CA LYS A 75 -18.50 8.45 15.49
C LYS A 75 -17.74 9.24 14.43
N SER A 76 -17.02 8.52 13.59
CA SER A 76 -16.40 9.13 12.41
C SER A 76 -17.44 9.37 11.32
N ASN A 77 -17.16 10.35 10.47
CA ASN A 77 -17.91 10.60 9.26
C ASN A 77 -17.22 9.89 8.09
N THR A 78 -18.03 9.48 7.11
CA THR A 78 -17.56 8.77 5.91
C THR A 78 -17.93 9.52 4.64
N PRO A 79 -17.35 10.71 4.38
CA PRO A 79 -17.67 11.48 3.19
C PRO A 79 -17.10 10.82 1.93
N ASN A 80 -17.82 10.98 0.83
CA ASN A 80 -17.25 10.82 -0.50
C ASN A 80 -16.20 11.91 -0.72
N VAL A 81 -15.11 11.52 -1.37
CA VAL A 81 -14.08 12.47 -1.78
C VAL A 81 -14.64 13.39 -2.88
N PRO A 82 -14.44 14.72 -2.81
CA PRO A 82 -14.81 15.63 -3.88
C PRO A 82 -14.17 15.24 -5.21
N LYS A 83 -14.94 15.29 -6.30
CA LYS A 83 -14.49 14.90 -7.66
C LYS A 83 -13.48 15.85 -8.30
N GLU A 84 -12.84 16.73 -7.54
CA GLU A 84 -11.90 17.74 -8.05
C GLU A 84 -10.53 17.15 -8.46
N GLY A 85 -10.36 15.82 -8.48
CA GLY A 85 -9.11 15.13 -8.83
C GLY A 85 -9.28 13.92 -9.77
N VAL A 86 -8.18 13.52 -10.40
CA VAL A 86 -8.05 12.50 -11.46
C VAL A 86 -8.33 11.05 -10.99
N VAL A 87 -8.36 10.80 -9.68
CA VAL A 87 -8.40 9.43 -9.13
C VAL A 87 -9.78 9.08 -8.61
N ASN A 88 -10.56 8.36 -9.41
CA ASN A 88 -11.90 7.86 -9.08
C ASN A 88 -11.90 6.36 -8.74
N SER A 89 -10.82 5.86 -8.13
CA SER A 89 -10.65 4.45 -7.77
C SER A 89 -10.30 4.30 -6.29
N ALA A 90 -10.56 3.13 -5.74
CA ALA A 90 -10.15 2.83 -4.37
C ALA A 90 -8.63 2.95 -4.18
N PRO A 91 -8.15 3.38 -3.00
CA PRO A 91 -8.92 3.74 -1.80
C PRO A 91 -9.19 5.26 -1.71
N PHE A 92 -9.32 5.96 -2.84
CA PHE A 92 -9.38 7.43 -2.89
C PHE A 92 -10.77 7.98 -3.25
N THR A 93 -11.80 7.12 -3.27
CA THR A 93 -13.19 7.50 -3.54
C THR A 93 -13.95 7.89 -2.27
N THR A 94 -13.53 7.36 -1.13
CA THR A 94 -14.13 7.55 0.20
C THR A 94 -13.03 7.85 1.22
N ALA A 95 -13.42 8.44 2.35
CA ALA A 95 -12.54 8.61 3.49
C ALA A 95 -13.29 8.36 4.79
N ARG A 96 -12.58 7.95 5.84
CA ARG A 96 -13.09 7.97 7.22
C ARG A 96 -12.39 9.09 7.99
N ILE A 97 -13.17 9.99 8.57
CA ILE A 97 -12.66 11.20 9.22
C ILE A 97 -13.33 11.36 10.59
N SER A 98 -12.54 11.59 11.63
CA SER A 98 -13.05 11.72 13.00
C SER A 98 -12.41 12.89 13.74
N TYR A 99 -13.19 13.56 14.58
CA TYR A 99 -12.69 14.51 15.59
C TYR A 99 -12.23 13.82 16.88
N SER A 100 -12.32 12.50 16.95
CA SER A 100 -12.01 11.72 18.15
C SER A 100 -11.25 10.46 17.79
N GLN A 101 -10.56 9.89 18.76
CA GLN A 101 -9.77 8.69 18.54
C GLN A 101 -10.67 7.52 18.15
N PHE A 102 -10.23 6.77 17.16
CA PHE A 102 -10.79 5.48 16.78
C PHE A 102 -9.65 4.49 16.57
N THR A 103 -9.96 3.19 16.58
CA THR A 103 -8.91 2.15 16.54
C THR A 103 -9.29 1.03 15.59
N TYR A 104 -8.38 0.74 14.67
CA TYR A 104 -8.41 -0.47 13.85
C TYR A 104 -7.67 -1.61 14.51
N VAL A 105 -8.22 -2.83 14.41
CA VAL A 105 -7.58 -4.06 14.90
C VAL A 105 -7.46 -5.04 13.74
N PHE A 106 -6.23 -5.40 13.40
CA PHE A 106 -5.93 -6.35 12.34
C PHE A 106 -5.36 -7.65 12.93
N PRO A 107 -6.09 -8.78 12.87
CA PRO A 107 -5.50 -10.09 13.14
C PRO A 107 -4.51 -10.44 12.03
N VAL A 108 -3.23 -10.52 12.38
CA VAL A 108 -2.13 -10.83 11.45
C VAL A 108 -1.22 -11.91 12.04
N THR A 109 -0.48 -12.59 11.18
CA THR A 109 0.54 -13.57 11.58
C THR A 109 1.73 -12.93 12.28
N VAL A 110 2.49 -13.71 13.04
CA VAL A 110 3.72 -13.25 13.70
C VAL A 110 4.75 -12.83 12.66
N GLY A 111 5.49 -11.76 12.95
CA GLY A 111 6.60 -11.27 12.13
C GLY A 111 6.39 -9.85 11.62
N PRO A 112 7.39 -9.27 10.94
CA PRO A 112 7.33 -7.90 10.42
C PRO A 112 6.15 -7.70 9.47
N LYS A 113 5.57 -6.50 9.49
CA LYS A 113 4.45 -6.10 8.63
C LYS A 113 4.70 -4.69 8.09
N PHE A 114 4.31 -4.47 6.84
CA PHE A 114 4.27 -3.13 6.25
C PHE A 114 2.87 -2.55 6.46
N VAL A 115 2.81 -1.39 7.10
CA VAL A 115 1.57 -0.61 7.25
C VAL A 115 1.66 0.60 6.32
N ARG A 116 0.74 0.69 5.36
CA ARG A 116 0.62 1.82 4.45
C ARG A 116 -0.71 2.53 4.71
N LEU A 117 -0.63 3.80 5.06
CA LEU A 117 -1.80 4.66 5.24
C LEU A 117 -1.98 5.53 3.98
N HIS A 118 -3.19 5.52 3.43
CA HIS A 118 -3.54 6.28 2.24
C HIS A 118 -4.29 7.54 2.65
N PHE A 119 -3.70 8.71 2.38
CA PHE A 119 -4.29 10.01 2.67
C PHE A 119 -4.47 10.77 1.37
N LEU A 120 -5.66 11.33 1.17
CA LEU A 120 -5.94 12.25 0.07
C LEU A 120 -6.21 13.65 0.65
N PRO A 121 -5.36 14.64 0.36
CA PRO A 121 -5.60 16.01 0.80
C PRO A 121 -6.73 16.64 -0.03
N ALA A 122 -7.95 16.62 0.48
CA ALA A 122 -9.13 17.21 -0.16
C ALA A 122 -9.95 18.07 0.83
N SER A 123 -10.92 18.82 0.30
CA SER A 123 -11.88 19.56 1.12
C SER A 123 -13.08 18.69 1.44
N TYR A 124 -13.09 18.07 2.61
CA TYR A 124 -14.16 17.17 3.00
C TYR A 124 -15.35 17.96 3.59
N PRO A 125 -16.59 17.70 3.16
CA PRO A 125 -17.77 18.34 3.74
C PRO A 125 -17.82 18.16 5.27
N GLY A 126 -17.98 19.25 6.01
CA GLY A 126 -18.01 19.23 7.48
C GLY A 126 -16.65 19.08 8.17
N PHE A 127 -15.55 19.09 7.43
CA PHE A 127 -14.18 19.05 7.96
C PHE A 127 -13.28 20.10 7.30
N GLU A 128 -12.94 21.15 8.06
CA GLU A 128 -12.01 22.18 7.59
C GLU A 128 -10.55 21.68 7.64
N ARG A 129 -9.85 21.73 6.50
CA ARG A 129 -8.43 21.33 6.36
C ARG A 129 -7.51 21.94 7.42
N LYS A 130 -7.77 23.17 7.87
CA LYS A 130 -6.91 23.91 8.81
C LYS A 130 -6.87 23.30 10.23
N LYS A 131 -7.72 22.32 10.54
CA LYS A 131 -7.77 21.63 11.84
C LYS A 131 -7.28 20.17 11.78
N LEU A 132 -6.75 19.71 10.65
CA LEU A 132 -6.36 18.31 10.48
C LEU A 132 -4.97 18.04 11.10
N PHE A 133 -4.96 17.57 12.34
CA PHE A 133 -3.78 16.98 12.99
C PHE A 133 -4.01 15.48 13.16
N THR A 134 -3.28 14.66 12.42
CA THR A 134 -3.37 13.20 12.53
C THR A 134 -2.24 12.67 13.41
N ARG A 135 -2.58 12.10 14.57
CA ARG A 135 -1.65 11.28 15.36
C ARG A 135 -2.01 9.82 15.16
N SER A 136 -1.17 9.06 14.46
CA SER A 136 -1.31 7.62 14.35
C SER A 136 -0.27 6.92 15.24
N SER A 137 -0.67 5.85 15.91
CA SER A 137 0.21 4.96 16.65
C SER A 137 -0.14 3.52 16.31
N ALA A 138 0.83 2.73 15.91
CA ALA A 138 0.68 1.29 15.72
C ALA A 138 1.29 0.57 16.93
N SER A 139 0.59 -0.43 17.45
CA SER A 139 1.07 -1.30 18.52
C SER A 139 0.74 -2.75 18.20
N THR A 140 1.60 -3.68 18.62
CA THR A 140 1.42 -5.11 18.43
C THR A 140 1.08 -5.74 19.77
N SER A 141 0.00 -6.53 19.82
CA SER A 141 -0.38 -7.29 21.02
C SER A 141 -0.53 -8.77 20.68
N LYS A 142 0.05 -9.65 21.49
CA LYS A 142 -0.09 -11.10 21.36
C LYS A 142 -1.36 -11.52 22.09
N ARG A 143 -2.44 -11.81 21.36
CA ARG A 143 -3.66 -12.34 21.96
C ARG A 143 -3.44 -13.81 22.32
N ILE A 144 -3.25 -14.11 23.60
CA ILE A 144 -3.30 -15.48 24.12
C ILE A 144 -4.77 -15.89 24.11
N LYS A 145 -5.12 -16.88 23.27
CA LYS A 145 -6.43 -17.53 23.35
C LYS A 145 -6.37 -18.47 24.55
N ASN A 146 -7.19 -18.21 25.58
CA ASN A 146 -7.52 -19.19 26.61
C ASN A 146 -8.54 -20.18 26.06
#